data_AF-A0A8S1BMD8-F1
#
_entry.id   AF-A0A8S1BMD8-F1
#
_cell.length_a   1.000
_cell.length_b   1.000
_cell.length_c   1.000
_cell.angle_alpha   90.00
_cell.angle_beta   90.00
_cell.angle_gamma   90.00
#
_symmetry.space_group_name_H-M   'P 1'
#
loop_
_entity.id
_entity.type
_entity.pdbx_description
1 polymer ?
#
loop_
_entity_poly.entity_id
_entity_poly.type
_entity_poly.pdbx_seq_one_letter_code
_entity_poly.pdbx_strand_id
1 'polypeptide(L)'
;MSAIRKKRKPMVPIKTLDVIFRRRYVPNTQHYFANRKHAVPQNALRKKPMQPFRVPKSEKLLSYIKYSDRKEKVTTRNRLAQPLHLKDNLRIAATRDISERLFIEEPEDDVRAVVEIHPEFYTVIEGRPLRCFDDIKVYTNNIRAYAMNRQQIGYRRDLILKINKSMIEESDQYDNIVNKLKQHIKNFQKFLTEDYKKACVKVSKAEKVYVELVAKDNEFLGYASVLNILNNVLFKLDAIRSILKTYRSYLMFVAPLSWRQINDETLTGRVQSIQFEEGVFATDNDLVETLDIEKMVEIAKSELKYPPSAKLYFKRPAQMMYLFRSMELQSREYLIQLAKMAAPNRLLRERIKHLKQVTTQEFDYFQYYIDRINIEISREKFNESHLREKFFRILNESFHDSIASPATLKLKICIEFVYEEIFGKCEEGHQSLHDPMKVLEVMYEDYNLRLDSLDFKIVNQARNDFFAQDLKVMHNAYKAQRELKAFREMTCAMNKAFLKPAAFRRPVLKKIKDKKPVSQTFKTGEHSEKPKQKKYTLSQEEREGLILFTDWCEGVDPAPYLHEYYTYTLPAFQWVSRKSSMHLK
;
A
#
# COMPACT_ATOMS: atom_id res chain seq x y z
N MET A 1 20.44 91.74 -53.68
CA MET A 1 20.49 91.57 -52.21
C MET A 1 19.57 90.42 -51.79
N SER A 2 20.16 89.30 -51.39
CA SER A 2 19.47 88.09 -50.93
C SER A 2 19.05 88.23 -49.46
N ALA A 3 17.83 88.71 -49.22
CA ALA A 3 17.20 88.59 -47.91
C ALA A 3 16.65 87.16 -47.75
N ILE A 4 17.15 86.47 -46.72
CA ILE A 4 16.82 85.11 -46.29
C ILE A 4 15.29 84.91 -46.22
N ARG A 5 14.71 84.18 -47.19
CA ARG A 5 13.30 83.76 -47.12
C ARG A 5 13.14 82.64 -46.09
N LYS A 6 12.93 83.01 -44.82
CA LYS A 6 12.46 82.05 -43.80
C LYS A 6 11.13 81.43 -44.26
N LYS A 7 11.03 80.09 -44.27
CA LYS A 7 9.76 79.38 -44.49
C LYS A 7 8.73 79.87 -43.46
N ARG A 8 7.51 80.21 -43.91
CA ARG A 8 6.40 80.55 -43.01
C ARG A 8 6.11 79.34 -42.11
N LYS A 9 5.98 79.57 -40.80
CA LYS A 9 5.68 78.51 -39.83
C LYS A 9 4.28 77.95 -40.11
N PRO A 10 4.07 76.62 -39.99
CA PRO A 10 2.74 76.04 -40.10
C PRO A 10 1.82 76.54 -38.98
N MET A 11 0.53 76.68 -39.28
CA MET A 11 -0.48 77.01 -38.25
C MET A 11 -0.57 75.86 -37.24
N VAL A 12 -0.49 76.21 -35.96
CA VAL A 12 -0.61 75.28 -34.83
C VAL A 12 -1.99 75.52 -34.20
N PRO A 13 -2.74 74.47 -33.80
CA PRO A 13 -3.98 74.66 -33.06
C PRO A 13 -3.74 75.40 -31.74
N ILE A 14 -4.73 76.18 -31.32
CA ILE A 14 -4.68 76.94 -30.07
C ILE A 14 -4.47 75.96 -28.90
N LYS A 15 -3.48 76.20 -28.04
CA LYS A 15 -3.28 75.38 -26.84
C LYS A 15 -4.49 75.53 -25.92
N THR A 16 -4.97 74.44 -25.33
CA THR A 16 -6.12 74.43 -24.42
C THR A 16 -5.98 75.42 -23.26
N LEU A 17 -4.76 75.64 -22.76
CA LEU A 17 -4.49 76.65 -21.73
C LEU A 17 -4.73 78.09 -22.22
N ASP A 18 -4.47 78.40 -23.49
CA ASP A 18 -4.68 79.76 -24.04
C ASP A 18 -6.19 80.08 -24.22
N VAL A 19 -7.03 79.05 -24.46
CA VAL A 19 -8.50 79.17 -24.46
C VAL A 19 -9.04 79.41 -23.05
N ILE A 20 -8.51 78.68 -22.06
CA ILE A 20 -8.93 78.79 -20.66
C ILE A 20 -8.57 80.16 -20.08
N PHE A 21 -7.36 80.67 -20.37
CA PHE A 21 -6.88 81.96 -19.86
C PHE A 21 -7.25 83.18 -20.72
N ARG A 22 -8.07 83.03 -21.77
CA ARG A 22 -8.58 84.10 -22.65
C ARG A 22 -7.53 85.16 -23.04
N ARG A 23 -6.32 84.73 -23.40
CA ARG A 23 -5.25 85.67 -23.79
C ARG A 23 -5.61 86.33 -25.12
N ARG A 24 -5.74 87.67 -25.14
CA ARG A 24 -6.26 88.43 -26.30
C ARG A 24 -5.29 88.55 -27.49
N TYR A 25 -3.99 88.35 -27.27
CA TYR A 25 -2.97 88.46 -28.33
C TYR A 25 -2.17 87.17 -28.44
N VAL A 26 -2.72 86.21 -29.19
CA VAL A 26 -1.97 85.02 -29.63
C VAL A 26 -1.42 85.30 -31.03
N PRO A 27 -0.10 85.22 -31.26
CA PRO A 27 0.44 85.47 -32.58
C PRO A 27 0.03 84.36 -33.57
N ASN A 28 -0.48 84.77 -34.74
CA ASN A 28 -0.89 83.95 -35.90
C ASN A 28 -2.24 83.20 -35.88
N THR A 29 -3.34 83.90 -35.59
CA THR A 29 -4.68 83.44 -36.01
C THR A 29 -5.48 84.58 -36.65
N GLN A 30 -5.43 84.70 -37.99
CA GLN A 30 -6.38 85.53 -38.73
C GLN A 30 -7.55 84.66 -39.20
N HIS A 31 -8.75 85.06 -38.82
CA HIS A 31 -10.03 84.55 -39.34
C HIS A 31 -10.21 85.00 -40.79
N TYR A 32 -10.47 84.08 -41.72
CA TYR A 32 -11.40 84.21 -42.86
C TYR A 32 -11.64 82.81 -43.47
N PHE A 33 -12.91 82.39 -43.55
CA PHE A 33 -13.34 81.20 -44.28
C PHE A 33 -13.42 81.54 -45.76
N ALA A 34 -12.30 81.48 -46.46
CA ALA A 34 -12.28 81.43 -47.91
C ALA A 34 -11.13 80.52 -48.34
N ASN A 35 -11.48 79.44 -49.03
CA ASN A 35 -10.60 78.54 -49.77
C ASN A 35 -9.62 77.67 -48.94
N ARG A 36 -10.05 76.46 -48.56
CA ARG A 36 -9.18 75.42 -47.94
C ARG A 36 -8.48 74.51 -48.97
N LYS A 37 -8.24 74.98 -50.20
CA LYS A 37 -7.51 74.23 -51.25
C LYS A 37 -6.09 73.81 -50.86
N HIS A 38 -5.51 74.38 -49.80
CA HIS A 38 -4.16 74.05 -49.32
C HIS A 38 -4.12 73.12 -48.09
N ALA A 39 -5.27 72.69 -47.57
CA ALA A 39 -5.34 71.79 -46.40
C ALA A 39 -5.24 70.30 -46.76
N VAL A 40 -5.35 69.95 -48.05
CA VAL A 40 -5.19 68.58 -48.53
C VAL A 40 -3.76 68.38 -49.01
N PRO A 41 -2.96 67.45 -48.43
CA PRO A 41 -1.68 67.09 -49.03
C PRO A 41 -1.96 66.47 -50.41
N GLN A 42 -1.40 67.07 -51.47
CA GLN A 42 -1.64 66.67 -52.88
C GLN A 42 -1.32 65.20 -53.20
N ASN A 43 -0.73 64.43 -52.28
CA ASN A 43 -0.32 63.04 -52.47
C ASN A 43 -1.04 62.01 -51.57
N ALA A 44 -2.24 62.30 -51.07
CA ALA A 44 -3.04 61.27 -50.40
C ALA A 44 -3.67 60.33 -51.45
N LEU A 45 -3.00 59.22 -51.75
CA LEU A 45 -3.58 58.04 -52.41
C LEU A 45 -4.97 57.79 -51.81
N ARG A 46 -6.01 57.83 -52.65
CA ARG A 46 -7.41 57.53 -52.27
C ARG A 46 -7.44 56.28 -51.39
N LYS A 47 -7.62 56.47 -50.07
CA LYS A 47 -7.82 55.35 -49.14
C LYS A 47 -9.09 54.64 -49.62
N LYS A 48 -8.97 53.36 -49.97
CA LYS A 48 -10.13 52.54 -50.34
C LYS A 48 -11.13 52.58 -49.17
N PRO A 49 -12.43 52.76 -49.41
CA PRO A 49 -13.43 52.73 -48.34
C PRO A 49 -13.31 51.39 -47.60
N MET A 50 -12.99 51.47 -46.31
CA MET A 50 -12.84 50.28 -45.47
C MET A 50 -14.25 49.75 -45.21
N GLN A 51 -14.61 48.59 -45.75
CA GLN A 51 -15.90 47.97 -45.43
C GLN A 51 -15.83 47.37 -44.01
N PRO A 52 -16.64 47.84 -43.05
CA PRO A 52 -16.47 47.51 -41.63
C PRO A 52 -16.84 46.07 -41.27
N PHE A 53 -17.45 45.28 -42.17
CA PHE A 53 -18.01 43.96 -41.86
C PHE A 53 -17.60 42.87 -42.86
N ARG A 54 -16.30 42.57 -42.96
CA ARG A 54 -15.82 41.42 -43.75
C ARG A 54 -15.33 40.30 -42.84
N VAL A 55 -16.16 39.29 -42.62
CA VAL A 55 -15.76 38.03 -41.98
C VAL A 55 -14.96 37.20 -43.00
N PRO A 56 -13.73 36.74 -42.70
CA PRO A 56 -12.97 35.91 -43.62
C PRO A 56 -13.59 34.51 -43.75
N LYS A 57 -13.39 33.87 -44.92
CA LYS A 57 -13.86 32.50 -45.21
C LYS A 57 -13.29 31.48 -44.19
N SER A 58 -14.06 30.44 -43.87
CA SER A 58 -13.81 29.47 -42.77
C SER A 58 -12.38 28.91 -42.70
N GLU A 59 -11.73 28.66 -43.83
CA GLU A 59 -10.36 28.13 -43.91
C GLU A 59 -9.28 29.06 -43.31
N LYS A 60 -9.53 30.37 -43.25
CA LYS A 60 -8.60 31.38 -42.71
C LYS A 60 -9.03 31.94 -41.36
N LEU A 61 -10.06 31.37 -40.74
CA LEU A 61 -10.58 31.85 -39.46
C LEU A 61 -9.54 31.70 -38.36
N LEU A 62 -8.85 30.55 -38.30
CA LEU A 62 -7.83 30.28 -37.28
C LEU A 62 -6.61 31.20 -37.40
N SER A 63 -6.18 31.49 -38.64
CA SER A 63 -5.05 32.40 -38.89
C SER A 63 -5.43 33.86 -38.62
N TYR A 64 -6.68 34.24 -38.88
CA TYR A 64 -7.21 35.54 -38.51
C TYR A 64 -7.31 35.71 -36.99
N ILE A 65 -7.82 34.72 -36.24
CA ILE A 65 -7.88 34.74 -34.78
C ILE A 65 -6.47 34.87 -34.19
N LYS A 66 -5.50 34.10 -34.70
CA LYS A 66 -4.10 34.22 -34.26
C LYS A 66 -3.49 35.59 -34.59
N TYR A 67 -3.84 36.17 -35.75
CA TYR A 67 -3.40 37.50 -36.13
C TYR A 67 -4.04 38.59 -35.27
N SER A 68 -5.35 38.52 -34.99
CA SER A 68 -6.05 39.48 -34.13
C SER A 68 -5.51 39.45 -32.71
N ASP A 69 -5.34 38.26 -32.13
CA ASP A 69 -4.76 38.08 -30.79
C ASP A 69 -3.34 38.64 -30.71
N ARG A 70 -2.53 38.42 -31.76
CA ARG A 70 -1.17 38.96 -31.84
C ARG A 70 -1.20 40.48 -31.96
N LYS A 71 -2.10 41.03 -32.76
CA LYS A 71 -2.26 42.48 -32.95
C LYS A 71 -2.72 43.15 -31.65
N GLU A 72 -3.68 42.56 -30.94
CA GLU A 72 -4.11 43.02 -29.62
C GLU A 72 -2.96 42.99 -28.62
N LYS A 73 -2.23 41.87 -28.51
CA LYS A 73 -1.06 41.76 -27.62
C LYS A 73 0.01 42.82 -27.93
N VAL A 74 0.26 43.13 -29.20
CA VAL A 74 1.19 44.19 -29.63
C VAL A 74 0.65 45.57 -29.23
N THR A 75 -0.63 45.86 -29.48
CA THR A 75 -1.23 47.14 -29.05
C THR A 75 -1.23 47.31 -27.54
N THR A 76 -1.46 46.24 -26.77
CA THR A 76 -1.42 46.25 -25.30
C THR A 76 0.00 46.45 -24.78
N ARG A 77 1.01 45.79 -25.38
CA ARG A 77 2.43 46.05 -25.07
C ARG A 77 2.82 47.50 -25.36
N ASN A 78 2.43 48.03 -26.52
CA ASN A 78 2.71 49.42 -26.89
C ASN A 78 2.04 50.42 -25.94
N ARG A 79 0.81 50.12 -25.47
CA ARG A 79 0.13 50.91 -24.43
C ARG A 79 0.83 50.84 -23.07
N LEU A 80 1.31 49.67 -22.66
CA LEU A 80 2.01 49.49 -21.39
C LEU A 80 3.39 50.16 -21.38
N ALA A 81 4.07 50.17 -22.54
CA ALA A 81 5.39 50.77 -22.74
C ALA A 81 5.37 52.31 -22.82
N GLN A 82 4.19 52.94 -22.97
CA GLN A 82 4.09 54.39 -22.94
C GLN A 82 4.24 54.93 -21.51
N PRO A 83 4.93 56.07 -21.31
CA PRO A 83 5.05 56.70 -20.00
C PRO A 83 3.68 57.16 -19.49
N LEU A 84 3.51 57.23 -18.17
CA LEU A 84 2.21 57.43 -17.50
C LEU A 84 1.41 58.63 -18.03
N HIS A 85 2.09 59.72 -18.42
CA HIS A 85 1.48 60.95 -18.93
C HIS A 85 0.98 60.87 -20.40
N LEU A 86 1.32 59.79 -21.12
CA LEU A 86 0.87 59.51 -22.49
C LEU A 86 -0.08 58.31 -22.57
N LYS A 87 -0.39 57.64 -21.44
CA LYS A 87 -1.35 56.53 -21.42
C LYS A 87 -2.76 57.07 -21.62
N ASP A 88 -3.37 56.69 -22.74
CA ASP A 88 -4.74 57.07 -23.06
C ASP A 88 -5.75 56.35 -22.16
N ASN A 89 -6.69 57.11 -21.59
CA ASN A 89 -7.92 56.54 -21.02
C ASN A 89 -8.82 56.01 -22.14
N LEU A 90 -9.61 54.96 -21.88
CA LEU A 90 -10.48 54.29 -22.88
C LEU A 90 -11.37 55.28 -23.66
N ARG A 91 -11.85 56.34 -22.98
CA ARG A 91 -12.62 57.44 -23.58
C ARG A 91 -11.82 58.28 -24.58
N ILE A 92 -10.54 58.56 -24.31
CA ILE A 92 -9.67 59.41 -25.14
C ILE A 92 -9.29 58.68 -26.43
N ALA A 93 -9.04 57.38 -26.34
CA ALA A 93 -8.75 56.53 -27.49
C ALA A 93 -9.93 56.41 -28.48
N ALA A 94 -11.17 56.39 -27.96
CA ALA A 94 -12.37 56.33 -28.80
C ALA A 94 -12.65 57.64 -29.57
N THR A 95 -12.24 58.79 -29.02
CA THR A 95 -12.54 60.11 -29.58
C THR A 95 -11.52 60.63 -30.60
N ARG A 96 -10.30 60.05 -30.67
CA ARG A 96 -9.20 60.57 -31.51
C ARG A 96 -9.45 60.50 -33.01
N ASP A 97 -10.28 59.56 -33.49
CA ASP A 97 -10.50 59.31 -34.92
C ASP A 97 -11.87 59.79 -35.45
N ILE A 98 -12.66 60.48 -34.64
CA ILE A 98 -14.04 60.85 -35.02
C ILE A 98 -14.06 61.74 -36.27
N SER A 99 -13.11 62.67 -36.40
CA SER A 99 -13.02 63.58 -37.56
C SER A 99 -12.62 62.87 -38.86
N GLU A 100 -11.82 61.79 -38.79
CA GLU A 100 -11.51 60.99 -39.98
C GLU A 100 -12.68 60.08 -40.38
N ARG A 101 -13.49 59.62 -39.41
CA ARG A 101 -14.63 58.70 -39.66
C ARG A 101 -15.87 59.39 -40.22
N LEU A 102 -16.08 60.67 -39.89
CA LEU A 102 -17.26 61.45 -40.27
C LEU A 102 -17.00 62.43 -41.43
N PHE A 103 -15.85 62.32 -42.10
CA PHE A 103 -15.53 63.22 -43.21
C PHE A 103 -16.46 62.98 -44.41
N ILE A 104 -17.24 64.01 -44.77
CA ILE A 104 -18.04 64.09 -46.00
C ILE A 104 -17.42 65.21 -46.84
N GLU A 105 -17.07 64.93 -48.10
CA GLU A 105 -16.56 65.94 -49.03
C GLU A 105 -17.71 66.88 -49.45
N GLU A 106 -17.68 68.13 -48.99
CA GLU A 106 -18.60 69.16 -49.48
C GLU A 106 -18.17 69.63 -50.88
N PRO A 107 -19.11 69.80 -51.83
CA PRO A 107 -18.79 70.28 -53.18
C PRO A 107 -18.31 71.73 -53.17
N GLU A 108 -17.44 72.09 -54.13
CA GLU A 108 -16.87 73.45 -54.22
C GLU A 108 -17.96 74.50 -54.53
N ASP A 109 -18.16 75.46 -53.63
CA ASP A 109 -19.03 76.63 -53.84
C ASP A 109 -18.31 77.63 -54.75
N ASP A 110 -18.43 77.45 -56.07
CA ASP A 110 -17.89 78.35 -57.08
C ASP A 110 -18.93 79.46 -57.35
N VAL A 111 -19.05 80.42 -56.42
CA VAL A 111 -19.89 81.61 -56.62
C VAL A 111 -19.23 82.48 -57.69
N ARG A 112 -19.66 82.36 -58.95
CA ARG A 112 -19.31 83.31 -60.00
C ARG A 112 -19.90 84.67 -59.65
N ALA A 113 -19.06 85.62 -59.24
CA ALA A 113 -19.48 87.02 -59.17
C ALA A 113 -19.99 87.45 -60.55
N VAL A 114 -21.08 88.20 -60.61
CA VAL A 114 -21.63 88.73 -61.87
C VAL A 114 -20.64 89.75 -62.42
N VAL A 115 -19.75 89.33 -63.33
CA VAL A 115 -18.75 90.20 -63.97
C VAL A 115 -19.36 90.95 -65.17
N GLU A 116 -20.46 90.46 -65.75
CA GLU A 116 -21.04 91.01 -66.97
C GLU A 116 -22.29 91.84 -66.67
N ILE A 117 -22.09 93.13 -66.45
CA ILE A 117 -23.19 94.12 -66.54
C ILE A 117 -23.36 94.44 -68.02
N HIS A 118 -24.59 94.36 -68.54
CA HIS A 118 -24.89 94.67 -69.94
C HIS A 118 -24.33 96.06 -70.30
N PRO A 119 -23.58 96.22 -71.41
CA PRO A 119 -22.88 97.48 -71.74
C PRO A 119 -23.85 98.68 -71.84
N GLU A 120 -25.11 98.44 -72.23
CA GLU A 120 -26.13 99.49 -72.30
C GLU A 120 -26.73 99.91 -70.94
N PHE A 121 -26.44 99.18 -69.86
CA PHE A 121 -27.03 99.50 -68.56
C PHE A 121 -26.60 100.88 -68.07
N TYR A 122 -25.32 101.22 -68.24
CA TYR A 122 -24.81 102.55 -67.88
C TYR A 122 -25.09 103.60 -68.95
N THR A 123 -25.25 103.24 -70.23
CA THR A 123 -25.61 104.21 -71.27
C THR A 123 -27.05 104.71 -71.15
N VAL A 124 -27.97 103.90 -70.63
CA VAL A 124 -29.35 104.36 -70.31
C VAL A 124 -29.39 105.31 -69.11
N ILE A 125 -28.35 105.26 -68.26
CA ILE A 125 -28.18 106.06 -67.04
C ILE A 125 -27.42 107.37 -67.36
N GLU A 126 -26.46 107.34 -68.28
CA GLU A 126 -25.77 108.52 -68.80
C GLU A 126 -26.72 109.39 -69.63
N GLY A 127 -26.99 110.61 -69.16
CA GLY A 127 -27.78 111.63 -69.88
C GLY A 127 -29.16 111.96 -69.29
N ARG A 128 -29.61 111.30 -68.21
CA ARG A 128 -30.84 111.73 -67.50
C ARG A 128 -30.52 112.80 -66.44
N PRO A 129 -31.13 114.00 -66.50
CA PRO A 129 -30.88 115.04 -65.49
C PRO A 129 -31.45 114.62 -64.13
N LEU A 130 -30.62 114.69 -63.09
CA LEU A 130 -31.05 114.51 -61.70
C LEU A 130 -31.89 115.72 -61.28
N ARG A 131 -33.08 115.47 -60.71
CA ARG A 131 -34.07 116.53 -60.44
C ARG A 131 -33.58 117.57 -59.41
N CYS A 132 -32.59 117.24 -58.55
CA CYS A 132 -31.93 118.13 -57.59
C CYS A 132 -30.46 117.69 -57.31
N PHE A 133 -29.56 118.63 -57.00
CA PHE A 133 -28.11 118.36 -56.83
C PHE A 133 -27.73 117.58 -55.55
N ASP A 134 -28.54 117.61 -54.49
CA ASP A 134 -28.26 116.92 -53.22
C ASP A 134 -28.59 115.41 -53.22
N ASP A 135 -29.20 114.90 -54.30
CA ASP A 135 -29.76 113.54 -54.37
C ASP A 135 -28.81 112.50 -55.02
N ILE A 136 -27.58 112.87 -55.37
CA ILE A 136 -26.60 111.95 -56.00
C ILE A 136 -26.35 110.73 -55.11
N LYS A 137 -26.30 110.92 -53.78
CA LYS A 137 -26.13 109.80 -52.82
C LYS A 137 -27.34 108.86 -52.81
N VAL A 138 -28.56 109.40 -52.91
CA VAL A 138 -29.80 108.61 -52.97
C VAL A 138 -29.87 107.86 -54.30
N TYR A 139 -29.51 108.51 -55.41
CA TYR A 139 -29.48 107.91 -56.74
C TYR A 139 -28.44 106.77 -56.84
N THR A 140 -27.22 107.00 -56.37
CA THR A 140 -26.16 105.97 -56.33
C THR A 140 -26.54 104.82 -55.41
N ASN A 141 -27.21 105.09 -54.27
CA ASN A 141 -27.77 104.05 -53.41
C ASN A 141 -28.91 103.28 -54.06
N ASN A 142 -29.77 103.92 -54.85
CA ASN A 142 -30.85 103.25 -55.59
C ASN A 142 -30.30 102.35 -56.71
N ILE A 143 -29.27 102.79 -57.45
CA ILE A 143 -28.58 101.94 -58.44
C ILE A 143 -27.89 100.78 -57.74
N ARG A 144 -27.20 101.02 -56.62
CA ARG A 144 -26.57 99.98 -55.82
C ARG A 144 -27.62 99.00 -55.28
N ALA A 145 -28.75 99.47 -54.80
CA ALA A 145 -29.85 98.65 -54.32
C ALA A 145 -30.50 97.85 -55.46
N TYR A 146 -30.65 98.43 -56.65
CA TYR A 146 -31.15 97.73 -57.83
C TYR A 146 -30.18 96.62 -58.29
N ALA A 147 -28.89 96.91 -58.38
CA ALA A 147 -27.86 95.92 -58.68
C ALA A 147 -27.82 94.81 -57.63
N MET A 148 -27.90 95.17 -56.34
CA MET A 148 -27.94 94.23 -55.22
C MET A 148 -29.20 93.35 -55.27
N ASN A 149 -30.37 93.93 -55.53
CA ASN A 149 -31.63 93.17 -55.66
C ASN A 149 -31.59 92.22 -56.85
N ARG A 150 -31.04 92.65 -57.99
CA ARG A 150 -30.87 91.78 -59.17
C ARG A 150 -29.89 90.64 -58.89
N GLN A 151 -28.80 90.91 -58.18
CA GLN A 151 -27.86 89.88 -57.72
C GLN A 151 -28.54 88.89 -56.76
N GLN A 152 -29.34 89.38 -55.81
CA GLN A 152 -30.11 88.53 -54.89
C GLN A 152 -31.16 87.68 -55.63
N ILE A 153 -31.82 88.23 -56.64
CA ILE A 153 -32.76 87.48 -57.50
C ILE A 153 -32.01 86.39 -58.27
N GLY A 154 -30.85 86.71 -58.85
CA GLY A 154 -29.99 85.72 -59.52
C GLY A 154 -29.57 84.60 -58.56
N TYR A 155 -29.05 84.96 -57.40
CA TYR A 155 -28.66 84.02 -56.35
C TYR A 155 -29.82 83.11 -55.92
N ARG A 156 -31.02 83.67 -55.69
CA ARG A 156 -32.21 82.88 -55.34
C ARG A 156 -32.63 81.94 -56.47
N ARG A 157 -32.55 82.38 -57.73
CA ARG A 157 -32.84 81.52 -58.90
C ARG A 157 -31.85 80.37 -59.01
N ASP A 158 -30.56 80.64 -58.79
CA ASP A 158 -29.53 79.60 -58.79
C ASP A 158 -29.74 78.60 -57.65
N LEU A 159 -30.14 79.06 -56.47
CA LEU A 159 -30.52 78.19 -55.36
C LEU A 159 -31.74 77.31 -55.69
N ILE A 160 -32.78 77.88 -56.30
CA ILE A 160 -33.95 77.11 -56.76
C ILE A 160 -33.52 76.06 -57.80
N LEU A 161 -32.65 76.42 -58.73
CA LEU A 161 -32.13 75.52 -59.75
C LEU A 161 -31.26 74.41 -59.13
N LYS A 162 -30.46 74.72 -58.10
CA LYS A 162 -29.69 73.76 -57.31
C LYS A 162 -30.60 72.78 -56.57
N ILE A 163 -31.65 73.27 -55.92
CA ILE A 163 -32.64 72.43 -55.23
C ILE A 163 -33.31 71.49 -56.24
N ASN A 164 -33.77 72.01 -57.39
CA ASN A 164 -34.40 71.19 -58.41
C ASN A 164 -33.45 70.12 -58.97
N LYS A 165 -32.18 70.46 -59.19
CA LYS A 165 -31.16 69.47 -59.59
C LYS A 165 -30.94 68.40 -58.51
N SER A 166 -30.83 68.80 -57.24
CA SER A 166 -30.70 67.85 -56.12
C SER A 166 -31.88 66.91 -56.04
N MET A 167 -33.11 67.43 -56.19
CA MET A 167 -34.33 66.61 -56.17
C MET A 167 -34.34 65.56 -57.30
N ILE A 168 -33.90 65.94 -58.51
CA ILE A 168 -33.79 65.01 -59.65
C ILE A 168 -32.70 63.95 -59.38
N GLU A 169 -31.53 64.38 -58.91
CA GLU A 169 -30.43 63.48 -58.57
C GLU A 169 -30.81 62.51 -57.44
N GLU A 170 -31.54 62.98 -56.42
CA GLU A 170 -32.07 62.16 -55.33
C GLU A 170 -33.14 61.18 -55.80
N SER A 171 -34.05 61.59 -56.70
CA SER A 171 -35.04 60.67 -57.28
C SER A 171 -34.36 59.59 -58.14
N ASP A 172 -33.36 59.96 -58.93
CA ASP A 172 -32.60 59.01 -59.74
C ASP A 172 -31.84 58.02 -58.85
N GLN A 173 -31.25 58.49 -57.75
CA GLN A 173 -30.61 57.63 -56.76
C GLN A 173 -31.62 56.70 -56.08
N TYR A 174 -32.78 57.21 -55.70
CA TYR A 174 -33.85 56.42 -55.09
C TYR A 174 -34.34 55.31 -56.02
N ASP A 175 -34.63 55.63 -57.28
CA ASP A 175 -35.09 54.65 -58.28
C ASP A 175 -34.02 53.59 -58.54
N ASN A 176 -32.75 53.98 -58.58
CA ASN A 176 -31.64 53.05 -58.66
C ASN A 176 -31.57 52.11 -57.45
N ILE A 177 -31.81 52.61 -56.23
CA ILE A 177 -31.85 51.79 -55.01
C ILE A 177 -33.03 50.82 -55.05
N VAL A 178 -34.22 51.30 -55.43
CA VAL A 178 -35.43 50.46 -55.54
C VAL A 178 -35.24 49.35 -56.57
N ASN A 179 -34.64 49.66 -57.72
CA ASN A 179 -34.33 48.66 -58.74
C ASN A 179 -33.34 47.61 -58.24
N LYS A 180 -32.27 48.02 -57.54
CA LYS A 180 -31.34 47.08 -56.90
C LYS A 180 -32.04 46.21 -55.86
N LEU A 181 -32.92 46.78 -55.04
CA LEU A 181 -33.68 46.03 -54.03
C LEU A 181 -34.60 44.98 -54.67
N LYS A 182 -35.33 45.36 -55.74
CA LYS A 182 -36.14 44.41 -56.52
C LYS A 182 -35.28 43.28 -57.11
N GLN A 183 -34.08 43.58 -57.60
CA GLN A 183 -33.14 42.55 -58.07
C GLN A 183 -32.67 41.63 -56.93
N HIS A 184 -32.35 42.19 -55.76
CA HIS A 184 -31.97 41.40 -54.59
C HIS A 184 -33.09 40.46 -54.13
N ILE A 185 -34.34 40.93 -54.09
CA ILE A 185 -35.50 40.09 -53.76
C ILE A 185 -35.63 38.94 -54.77
N LYS A 186 -35.56 39.22 -56.08
CA LYS A 186 -35.63 38.19 -57.13
C LYS A 186 -34.49 37.17 -56.99
N ASN A 187 -33.27 37.63 -56.71
CA ASN A 187 -32.12 36.75 -56.50
C ASN A 187 -32.27 35.89 -55.24
N PHE A 188 -32.84 36.46 -54.17
CA PHE A 188 -33.09 35.72 -52.93
C PHE A 188 -34.18 34.66 -53.12
N GLN A 189 -35.26 34.99 -53.83
CA GLN A 189 -36.29 34.02 -54.20
C GLN A 189 -35.70 32.87 -55.03
N LYS A 190 -34.87 33.19 -56.03
CA LYS A 190 -34.16 32.16 -56.81
C LYS A 190 -33.28 31.28 -55.92
N PHE A 191 -32.49 31.89 -55.04
CA PHE A 191 -31.66 31.16 -54.08
C PHE A 191 -32.47 30.21 -53.20
N LEU A 192 -33.60 30.67 -52.63
CA LEU A 192 -34.48 29.82 -51.82
C LEU A 192 -35.03 28.64 -52.62
N THR A 193 -35.45 28.86 -53.87
CA THR A 193 -35.95 27.77 -54.71
C THR A 193 -34.87 26.75 -55.06
N GLU A 194 -33.62 27.20 -55.31
CA GLU A 194 -32.50 26.30 -55.55
C GLU A 194 -32.11 25.51 -54.30
N ASP A 195 -32.11 26.16 -53.13
CA ASP A 195 -31.79 25.50 -51.87
C ASP A 195 -32.86 24.47 -51.49
N TYR A 196 -34.14 24.80 -51.67
CA TYR A 196 -35.25 23.85 -51.50
C TYR A 196 -35.12 22.63 -52.42
N LYS A 197 -34.79 22.84 -53.70
CA LYS A 197 -34.53 21.74 -54.64
C LYS A 197 -33.36 20.87 -54.18
N LYS A 198 -32.26 21.48 -53.73
CA LYS A 198 -31.10 20.74 -53.17
C LYS A 198 -31.47 19.95 -51.93
N ALA A 199 -32.28 20.53 -51.03
CA ALA A 199 -32.77 19.86 -49.84
C ALA A 199 -33.64 18.64 -50.19
N CYS A 200 -34.60 18.77 -51.11
CA CYS A 200 -35.42 17.66 -51.59
C CYS A 200 -34.58 16.52 -52.21
N VAL A 201 -33.55 16.87 -52.98
CA VAL A 201 -32.62 15.86 -53.53
C VAL A 201 -31.84 15.16 -52.41
N LYS A 202 -31.43 15.86 -51.35
CA LYS A 202 -30.78 15.23 -50.20
C LYS A 202 -31.72 14.32 -49.42
N VAL A 203 -32.96 14.76 -49.20
CA VAL A 203 -33.99 13.96 -48.51
C VAL A 203 -34.28 12.68 -49.29
N SER A 204 -34.53 12.77 -50.60
CA SER A 204 -34.77 11.58 -51.42
C SER A 204 -33.58 10.61 -51.48
N LYS A 205 -32.34 11.13 -51.43
CA LYS A 205 -31.15 10.27 -51.27
C LYS A 205 -31.11 9.59 -49.90
N ALA A 206 -31.42 10.32 -48.83
CA ALA A 206 -31.46 9.77 -47.47
C ALA A 206 -32.55 8.69 -47.33
N GLU A 207 -33.73 8.92 -47.91
CA GLU A 207 -34.81 7.93 -47.95
C GLU A 207 -34.40 6.66 -48.69
N LYS A 208 -33.71 6.78 -49.84
CA LYS A 208 -33.18 5.60 -50.56
C LYS A 208 -32.21 4.81 -49.69
N VAL A 209 -31.26 5.48 -49.06
CA VAL A 209 -30.29 4.83 -48.15
C VAL A 209 -31.00 4.19 -46.97
N TYR A 210 -32.04 4.83 -46.42
CA TYR A 210 -32.83 4.27 -45.33
C TYR A 210 -33.55 2.99 -45.74
N VAL A 211 -34.17 2.97 -46.93
CA VAL A 211 -34.84 1.76 -47.46
C VAL A 211 -33.83 0.64 -47.69
N GLU A 212 -32.65 0.95 -48.23
CA GLU A 212 -31.57 -0.03 -48.40
C GLU A 212 -31.08 -0.58 -47.06
N LEU A 213 -30.94 0.28 -46.05
CA LEU A 213 -30.54 -0.11 -44.70
C LEU A 213 -31.57 -1.04 -44.06
N VAL A 214 -32.86 -0.71 -44.14
CA VAL A 214 -33.95 -1.57 -43.65
C VAL A 214 -33.95 -2.92 -44.36
N ALA A 215 -33.69 -2.96 -45.67
CA ALA A 215 -33.57 -4.22 -46.41
C ALA A 215 -32.38 -5.06 -45.90
N LYS A 216 -31.23 -4.45 -45.64
CA LYS A 216 -30.05 -5.12 -45.08
C LYS A 216 -30.24 -5.58 -43.63
N ASP A 217 -30.94 -4.81 -42.81
CA ASP A 217 -31.28 -5.22 -41.45
C ASP A 217 -32.20 -6.45 -41.46
N ASN A 218 -33.17 -6.50 -42.38
CA ASN A 218 -34.03 -7.68 -42.54
C ASN A 218 -33.24 -8.91 -43.02
N GLU A 219 -32.29 -8.75 -43.95
CA GLU A 219 -31.37 -9.83 -44.34
C GLU A 219 -30.56 -10.33 -43.14
N PHE A 220 -30.00 -9.41 -42.35
CA PHE A 220 -29.21 -9.72 -41.15
C PHE A 220 -30.03 -10.46 -40.10
N LEU A 221 -31.26 -9.99 -39.81
CA LEU A 221 -32.18 -10.68 -38.90
C LEU A 221 -32.53 -12.09 -39.42
N GLY A 222 -32.67 -12.24 -40.73
CA GLY A 222 -32.80 -13.54 -41.40
C GLY A 222 -31.62 -14.45 -41.05
N TYR A 223 -30.38 -13.99 -41.29
CA TYR A 223 -29.18 -14.76 -40.95
C TYR A 223 -29.05 -15.07 -39.46
N ALA A 224 -29.34 -14.11 -38.58
CA ALA A 224 -29.30 -14.29 -37.14
C ALA A 224 -30.32 -15.35 -36.68
N SER A 225 -31.52 -15.36 -37.26
CA SER A 225 -32.53 -16.36 -36.97
C SER A 225 -32.09 -17.77 -37.39
N VAL A 226 -31.51 -17.90 -38.59
CA VAL A 226 -30.97 -19.18 -39.10
C VAL A 226 -29.81 -19.65 -38.23
N LEU A 227 -28.89 -18.76 -37.86
CA LEU A 227 -27.77 -19.07 -36.98
C LEU A 227 -28.25 -19.54 -35.60
N ASN A 228 -29.26 -18.87 -35.03
CA ASN A 228 -29.85 -19.29 -33.76
C ASN A 228 -30.50 -20.69 -33.86
N ILE A 229 -31.21 -20.97 -34.96
CA ILE A 229 -31.77 -22.30 -35.22
C ILE A 229 -30.65 -23.35 -35.30
N LEU A 230 -29.59 -23.08 -36.06
CA LEU A 230 -28.44 -23.98 -36.20
C LEU A 230 -27.73 -24.22 -34.86
N ASN A 231 -27.54 -23.18 -34.05
CA ASN A 231 -26.95 -23.32 -32.72
C ASN A 231 -27.82 -24.20 -31.81
N ASN A 232 -29.14 -23.99 -31.81
CA ASN A 232 -30.05 -24.82 -31.04
C ASN A 232 -30.03 -26.29 -31.50
N VAL A 233 -29.93 -26.54 -32.81
CA VAL A 233 -29.77 -27.89 -33.35
C VAL A 233 -28.44 -28.50 -32.89
N LEU A 234 -27.35 -27.74 -32.95
CA LEU A 234 -26.04 -28.19 -32.51
C LEU A 234 -26.03 -28.55 -31.02
N PHE A 235 -26.57 -27.70 -30.15
CA PHE A 235 -26.66 -27.98 -28.72
C PHE A 235 -27.50 -29.23 -28.42
N LYS A 236 -28.61 -29.44 -29.13
CA LYS A 236 -29.40 -30.67 -29.01
C LYS A 236 -28.60 -31.90 -29.42
N LEU A 237 -27.89 -31.82 -30.55
CA LEU A 237 -27.04 -32.91 -31.03
C LEU A 237 -25.90 -33.20 -30.05
N ASP A 238 -25.32 -32.17 -29.45
CA ASP A 238 -24.25 -32.34 -28.47
C ASP A 238 -24.76 -32.96 -27.16
N ALA A 239 -25.94 -32.54 -26.68
CA ALA A 239 -26.59 -33.16 -25.53
C ALA A 239 -26.89 -34.65 -25.79
N ILE A 240 -27.43 -34.99 -26.98
CA ILE A 240 -27.64 -36.38 -27.39
C ILE A 240 -26.30 -37.13 -27.46
N ARG A 241 -25.24 -36.51 -28.02
CA ARG A 241 -23.89 -37.08 -28.09
C ARG A 241 -23.34 -37.38 -26.71
N SER A 242 -23.46 -36.46 -25.76
CA SER A 242 -23.03 -36.63 -24.37
C SER A 242 -23.75 -37.82 -23.71
N ILE A 243 -25.08 -37.88 -23.85
CA ILE A 243 -25.88 -39.01 -23.36
C ILE A 243 -25.40 -40.34 -23.99
N LEU A 244 -25.17 -40.38 -25.30
CA LEU A 244 -24.67 -41.58 -25.98
C LEU A 244 -23.27 -41.99 -25.49
N LYS A 245 -22.39 -41.04 -25.18
CA LYS A 245 -21.09 -41.31 -24.55
C LYS A 245 -21.24 -41.92 -23.16
N THR A 246 -22.16 -41.42 -22.33
CA THR A 246 -22.44 -42.02 -21.02
C THR A 246 -23.01 -43.44 -21.14
N TYR A 247 -23.87 -43.70 -22.12
CA TYR A 247 -24.34 -45.06 -22.39
C TYR A 247 -23.22 -45.97 -22.90
N ARG A 248 -22.32 -45.46 -23.73
CA ARG A 248 -21.13 -46.19 -24.17
C ARG A 248 -20.23 -46.53 -22.98
N SER A 249 -19.89 -45.56 -22.13
CA SER A 249 -19.04 -45.79 -20.96
C SER A 249 -19.70 -46.77 -19.99
N TYR A 250 -21.01 -46.67 -19.79
CA TYR A 250 -21.78 -47.63 -19.01
C TYR A 250 -21.75 -49.04 -19.59
N LEU A 251 -21.97 -49.21 -20.90
CA LEU A 251 -21.93 -50.51 -21.57
C LEU A 251 -20.53 -51.13 -21.53
N MET A 252 -19.49 -50.32 -21.68
CA MET A 252 -18.12 -50.74 -21.44
C MET A 252 -17.97 -51.18 -19.98
N PHE A 253 -18.45 -50.37 -19.02
CA PHE A 253 -18.37 -50.65 -17.59
C PHE A 253 -19.18 -51.88 -17.11
N VAL A 254 -20.11 -52.40 -17.90
CA VAL A 254 -20.82 -53.63 -17.53
C VAL A 254 -20.23 -54.86 -18.22
N ALA A 255 -19.48 -54.68 -19.31
CA ALA A 255 -18.85 -55.79 -20.03
C ALA A 255 -17.79 -56.50 -19.17
N PRO A 256 -17.55 -57.82 -19.33
CA PRO A 256 -16.54 -58.54 -18.54
C PRO A 256 -15.14 -57.91 -18.65
N LEU A 257 -14.39 -57.97 -17.55
CA LEU A 257 -13.06 -57.36 -17.44
C LEU A 257 -12.09 -57.87 -18.51
N SER A 258 -12.13 -59.17 -18.82
CA SER A 258 -11.30 -59.81 -19.85
C SER A 258 -11.54 -59.23 -21.25
N TRP A 259 -12.77 -58.80 -21.53
CA TRP A 259 -13.11 -58.19 -22.81
C TRP A 259 -12.78 -56.69 -22.83
N ARG A 260 -12.92 -56.00 -21.70
CA ARG A 260 -12.53 -54.59 -21.54
C ARG A 260 -11.02 -54.37 -21.73
N GLN A 261 -10.19 -55.24 -21.17
CA GLN A 261 -8.72 -55.14 -21.30
C GLN A 261 -8.22 -55.10 -22.76
N ILE A 262 -9.01 -55.62 -23.70
CA ILE A 262 -8.67 -55.69 -25.13
C ILE A 262 -9.25 -54.50 -25.91
N ASN A 263 -10.42 -53.97 -25.50
CA ASN A 263 -11.21 -53.05 -26.32
C ASN A 263 -11.44 -51.66 -25.68
N ASP A 264 -11.12 -51.49 -24.40
CA ASP A 264 -11.27 -50.26 -23.63
C ASP A 264 -9.98 -49.43 -23.66
N GLU A 265 -10.05 -48.21 -24.18
CA GLU A 265 -8.93 -47.28 -24.33
C GLU A 265 -8.26 -46.92 -22.99
N THR A 266 -9.00 -46.97 -21.89
CA THR A 266 -8.48 -46.66 -20.55
C THR A 266 -7.69 -47.83 -19.93
N LEU A 267 -8.02 -49.06 -20.32
CA LEU A 267 -7.50 -50.30 -19.73
C LEU A 267 -6.60 -51.10 -20.70
N THR A 268 -6.52 -50.72 -21.98
CA THR A 268 -5.64 -51.36 -22.97
C THR A 268 -4.18 -51.32 -22.49
N GLY A 269 -3.62 -52.50 -22.21
CA GLY A 269 -2.24 -52.68 -21.78
C GLY A 269 -1.96 -52.55 -20.27
N ARG A 270 -2.99 -52.34 -19.42
CA ARG A 270 -2.83 -52.27 -17.95
C ARG A 270 -3.39 -53.52 -17.28
N VAL A 271 -2.53 -54.31 -16.64
CA VAL A 271 -2.92 -55.40 -15.74
C VAL A 271 -3.17 -54.79 -14.35
N GLN A 272 -4.21 -54.00 -14.20
CA GLN A 272 -4.61 -53.50 -12.88
C GLN A 272 -5.61 -54.47 -12.24
N SER A 273 -5.31 -54.85 -11.00
CA SER A 273 -6.25 -55.52 -10.09
C SER A 273 -7.54 -54.73 -9.99
N ILE A 274 -8.66 -55.43 -9.84
CA ILE A 274 -10.03 -54.91 -9.71
C ILE A 274 -10.09 -53.81 -8.62
N GLN A 275 -9.78 -52.57 -9.00
CA GLN A 275 -10.10 -51.40 -8.21
C GLN A 275 -11.43 -50.94 -8.75
N PHE A 276 -12.49 -51.26 -8.01
CA PHE A 276 -13.79 -50.61 -8.20
C PHE A 276 -13.60 -49.15 -7.83
N GLU A 277 -13.18 -48.32 -8.78
CA GLU A 277 -13.37 -46.89 -8.63
C GLU A 277 -14.89 -46.67 -8.60
N GLU A 278 -15.42 -46.22 -7.47
CA GLU A 278 -16.78 -45.70 -7.32
C GLU A 278 -16.92 -44.37 -8.07
N GLY A 279 -16.51 -44.35 -9.34
CA GLY A 279 -16.68 -43.23 -10.23
C GLY A 279 -18.15 -43.13 -10.58
N VAL A 280 -18.84 -42.19 -9.95
CA VAL A 280 -20.11 -41.68 -10.48
C VAL A 280 -19.87 -41.37 -11.95
N PHE A 281 -20.66 -41.96 -12.85
CA PHE A 281 -20.67 -41.55 -14.26
C PHE A 281 -21.16 -40.11 -14.29
N ALA A 282 -20.23 -39.17 -14.12
CA ALA A 282 -20.53 -37.77 -14.24
C ALA A 282 -20.95 -37.56 -15.69
N THR A 283 -22.20 -37.17 -15.90
CA THR A 283 -22.51 -36.28 -17.02
C THR A 283 -21.61 -35.07 -16.81
N ASP A 284 -20.70 -34.81 -17.73
CA ASP A 284 -19.79 -33.65 -17.69
C ASP A 284 -20.62 -32.40 -17.36
N ASN A 285 -20.60 -32.01 -16.08
CA ASN A 285 -21.33 -30.87 -15.55
C ASN A 285 -20.53 -29.57 -15.74
N ASP A 286 -19.52 -29.57 -16.60
CA ASP A 286 -18.89 -28.36 -17.09
C ASP A 286 -19.76 -27.72 -18.18
N LEU A 287 -20.91 -27.22 -17.72
CA LEU A 287 -21.83 -26.36 -18.45
C LEU A 287 -21.14 -25.09 -18.99
N VAL A 288 -19.95 -24.75 -18.47
CA VAL A 288 -19.21 -23.54 -18.82
C VAL A 288 -18.30 -23.73 -20.05
N GLU A 289 -17.67 -24.89 -20.22
CA GLU A 289 -16.89 -25.19 -21.44
C GLU A 289 -17.79 -25.59 -22.63
N THR A 290 -19.01 -26.07 -22.34
CA THR A 290 -20.04 -26.44 -23.31
C THR A 290 -20.91 -25.26 -23.78
N LEU A 291 -20.52 -24.01 -23.54
CA LEU A 291 -21.18 -22.85 -24.16
C LEU A 291 -20.42 -22.34 -25.41
N ASP A 292 -19.20 -22.83 -25.64
CA ASP A 292 -18.38 -22.44 -26.78
C ASP A 292 -18.58 -23.40 -27.97
N ILE A 293 -19.34 -22.91 -28.96
CA ILE A 293 -19.71 -23.65 -30.18
C ILE A 293 -18.48 -24.05 -30.99
N GLU A 294 -17.42 -23.23 -31.01
CA GLU A 294 -16.23 -23.52 -31.81
C GLU A 294 -15.45 -24.68 -31.20
N LYS A 295 -15.27 -24.68 -29.87
CA LYS A 295 -14.67 -25.81 -29.14
C LYS A 295 -15.48 -27.08 -29.27
N MET A 296 -16.82 -27.01 -29.21
CA MET A 296 -17.68 -28.17 -29.44
C MET A 296 -17.41 -28.81 -30.80
N VAL A 297 -17.33 -27.98 -31.84
CA VAL A 297 -17.09 -28.44 -33.21
C VAL A 297 -15.67 -28.98 -33.35
N GLU A 298 -14.68 -28.39 -32.69
CA GLU A 298 -13.30 -28.89 -32.69
C GLU A 298 -13.17 -30.26 -32.01
N ILE A 299 -13.80 -30.44 -30.85
CA ILE A 299 -13.86 -31.74 -30.14
C ILE A 299 -14.60 -32.78 -31.00
N ALA A 300 -15.71 -32.41 -31.64
CA ALA A 300 -16.41 -33.32 -32.54
C ALA A 300 -15.55 -33.70 -33.76
N LYS A 301 -14.77 -32.75 -34.31
CA LYS A 301 -13.84 -33.00 -35.43
C LYS A 301 -12.67 -33.89 -35.01
N SER A 302 -12.11 -33.72 -33.81
CA SER A 302 -11.01 -34.54 -33.33
C SER A 302 -11.46 -35.99 -33.08
N GLU A 303 -12.65 -36.17 -32.51
CA GLU A 303 -13.28 -37.48 -32.32
C GLU A 303 -13.62 -38.17 -33.65
N LEU A 304 -14.06 -37.41 -34.66
CA LEU A 304 -14.33 -37.98 -35.98
C LEU A 304 -13.04 -38.48 -36.67
N LYS A 305 -11.90 -37.81 -36.44
CA LYS A 305 -10.60 -38.23 -36.98
C LYS A 305 -10.09 -39.52 -36.35
N TYR A 306 -10.35 -39.71 -35.06
CA TYR A 306 -9.92 -40.89 -34.29
C TYR A 306 -11.14 -41.52 -33.60
N PRO A 307 -11.99 -42.25 -34.34
CA PRO A 307 -13.20 -42.80 -33.77
C PRO A 307 -12.84 -43.88 -32.72
N PRO A 308 -13.46 -43.84 -31.53
CA PRO A 308 -13.20 -44.81 -30.50
C PRO A 308 -13.74 -46.18 -30.92
N SER A 309 -13.15 -47.27 -30.43
CA SER A 309 -13.42 -48.61 -30.95
C SER A 309 -14.93 -48.95 -30.87
N ALA A 310 -15.58 -49.26 -32.00
CA ALA A 310 -17.04 -49.44 -32.07
C ALA A 310 -17.50 -50.87 -31.74
N LYS A 311 -16.68 -51.65 -31.05
CA LYS A 311 -17.01 -53.03 -30.68
C LYS A 311 -17.83 -53.01 -29.40
N LEU A 312 -19.04 -53.54 -29.44
CA LEU A 312 -19.91 -53.72 -28.28
C LEU A 312 -19.88 -55.18 -27.83
N TYR A 313 -19.79 -55.41 -26.52
CA TYR A 313 -19.88 -56.76 -25.95
C TYR A 313 -21.32 -57.31 -26.06
N PHE A 314 -22.30 -56.49 -25.68
CA PHE A 314 -23.71 -56.84 -25.73
C PHE A 314 -24.28 -56.56 -27.13
N LYS A 315 -24.77 -57.60 -27.81
CA LYS A 315 -25.39 -57.48 -29.14
C LYS A 315 -26.91 -57.33 -29.08
N ARG A 316 -27.53 -57.79 -27.99
CA ARG A 316 -28.98 -57.73 -27.79
C ARG A 316 -29.30 -57.14 -26.41
N PRO A 317 -30.31 -56.26 -26.28
CA PRO A 317 -30.69 -55.67 -24.99
C PRO A 317 -31.16 -56.71 -23.97
N ALA A 318 -31.70 -57.84 -24.42
CA ALA A 318 -32.07 -58.96 -23.56
C ALA A 318 -30.90 -59.52 -22.73
N GLN A 319 -29.66 -59.45 -23.24
CA GLN A 319 -28.46 -59.89 -22.51
C GLN A 319 -28.17 -58.98 -21.31
N MET A 320 -28.42 -57.69 -21.46
CA MET A 320 -28.28 -56.72 -20.37
C MET A 320 -29.36 -56.91 -19.31
N MET A 321 -30.60 -57.13 -19.73
CA MET A 321 -31.71 -57.44 -18.81
C MET A 321 -31.46 -58.72 -18.02
N TYR A 322 -30.84 -59.74 -18.64
CA TYR A 322 -30.43 -60.96 -17.96
C TYR A 322 -29.35 -60.69 -16.90
N LEU A 323 -28.37 -59.84 -17.22
CA LEU A 323 -27.34 -59.44 -16.26
C LEU A 323 -27.95 -58.67 -15.09
N PHE A 324 -28.86 -57.72 -15.33
CA PHE A 324 -29.58 -57.03 -14.26
C PHE A 324 -30.38 -57.98 -13.37
N ARG A 325 -31.13 -58.91 -13.96
CA ARG A 325 -31.86 -59.94 -13.20
C ARG A 325 -30.92 -60.83 -12.39
N SER A 326 -29.75 -61.15 -12.93
CA SER A 326 -28.73 -61.93 -12.22
C SER A 326 -28.15 -61.14 -11.05
N MET A 327 -27.87 -59.84 -11.24
CA MET A 327 -27.43 -58.95 -10.17
C MET A 327 -28.50 -58.75 -9.10
N GLU A 328 -29.78 -58.65 -9.49
CA GLU A 328 -30.92 -58.59 -8.58
C GLU A 328 -31.05 -59.87 -7.75
N LEU A 329 -30.88 -61.04 -8.37
CA LEU A 329 -30.90 -62.31 -7.66
C LEU A 329 -29.71 -62.41 -6.68
N GLN A 330 -28.52 -62.01 -7.12
CA GLN A 330 -27.34 -61.97 -6.25
C GLN A 330 -27.52 -61.00 -5.08
N SER A 331 -28.01 -59.78 -5.33
CA SER A 331 -28.25 -58.80 -4.27
C SER A 331 -29.31 -59.26 -3.28
N ARG A 332 -30.37 -59.94 -3.77
CA ARG A 332 -31.35 -60.61 -2.92
C ARG A 332 -30.71 -61.70 -2.06
N GLU A 333 -29.88 -62.57 -2.63
CA GLU A 333 -29.17 -63.59 -1.85
C GLU A 333 -28.23 -62.99 -0.82
N TYR A 334 -27.50 -61.94 -1.17
CA TYR A 334 -26.67 -61.19 -0.21
C TYR A 334 -27.52 -60.59 0.92
N LEU A 335 -28.68 -60.01 0.62
CA LEU A 335 -29.59 -59.49 1.64
C LEU A 335 -30.12 -60.60 2.56
N ILE A 336 -30.45 -61.78 2.01
CA ILE A 336 -30.86 -62.95 2.81
C ILE A 336 -29.71 -63.40 3.72
N GLN A 337 -28.48 -63.46 3.19
CA GLN A 337 -27.30 -63.80 3.98
C GLN A 337 -27.06 -62.76 5.07
N LEU A 338 -27.17 -61.46 4.77
CA LEU A 338 -27.05 -60.39 5.75
C LEU A 338 -28.11 -60.50 6.86
N ALA A 339 -29.35 -60.82 6.49
CA ALA A 339 -30.43 -61.03 7.46
C ALA A 339 -30.15 -62.24 8.37
N LYS A 340 -29.69 -63.37 7.81
CA LYS A 340 -29.29 -64.55 8.57
C LYS A 340 -28.10 -64.26 9.49
N MET A 341 -27.12 -63.50 9.02
CA MET A 341 -25.91 -63.14 9.76
C MET A 341 -26.13 -62.01 10.77
N ALA A 342 -27.24 -61.29 10.71
CA ALA A 342 -27.51 -60.15 11.59
C ALA A 342 -27.54 -60.56 13.08
N ALA A 343 -28.23 -61.65 13.42
CA ALA A 343 -28.30 -62.13 14.81
C ALA A 343 -26.94 -62.66 15.32
N PRO A 344 -26.23 -63.55 14.61
CA PRO A 344 -24.86 -63.94 14.96
C PRO A 344 -23.90 -62.75 15.09
N ASN A 345 -23.99 -61.75 14.20
CA ASN A 345 -23.14 -60.56 14.27
C ASN A 345 -23.43 -59.69 15.48
N ARG A 346 -24.71 -59.56 15.89
CA ARG A 346 -25.07 -58.86 17.14
C ARG A 346 -24.48 -59.59 18.34
N LEU A 347 -24.65 -60.91 18.43
CA LEU A 347 -24.08 -61.74 19.49
C LEU A 347 -22.54 -61.66 19.52
N LEU A 348 -21.89 -61.69 18.35
CA LEU A 348 -20.44 -61.53 18.24
C LEU A 348 -19.99 -60.16 18.76
N ARG A 349 -20.69 -59.08 18.38
CA ARG A 349 -20.38 -57.72 18.87
C ARG A 349 -20.55 -57.61 20.38
N GLU A 350 -21.60 -58.21 20.93
CA GLU A 350 -21.82 -58.27 22.39
C GLU A 350 -20.70 -59.05 23.09
N ARG A 351 -20.32 -60.23 22.56
CA ARG A 351 -19.21 -61.03 23.10
C ARG A 351 -17.87 -60.30 23.01
N ILE A 352 -17.60 -59.59 21.90
CA ILE A 352 -16.41 -58.75 21.78
C ILE A 352 -16.42 -57.64 22.83
N LYS A 353 -17.57 -57.00 23.06
CA LYS A 353 -17.72 -55.96 24.09
C LYS A 353 -17.46 -56.54 25.48
N HIS A 354 -18.05 -57.69 25.79
CA HIS A 354 -17.83 -58.40 27.06
C HIS A 354 -16.36 -58.80 27.23
N LEU A 355 -15.75 -59.40 26.21
CA LEU A 355 -14.34 -59.78 26.25
C LEU A 355 -13.44 -58.56 26.51
N LYS A 356 -13.70 -57.44 25.83
CA LYS A 356 -12.98 -56.17 26.09
C LYS A 356 -13.11 -55.74 27.54
N GLN A 357 -14.32 -55.78 28.11
CA GLN A 357 -14.56 -55.42 29.51
C GLN A 357 -13.82 -56.34 30.48
N VAL A 358 -13.84 -57.66 30.25
CA VAL A 358 -13.10 -58.63 31.08
C VAL A 358 -11.60 -58.38 30.98
N THR A 359 -11.06 -58.19 29.76
CA THR A 359 -9.63 -57.90 29.60
C THR A 359 -9.21 -56.60 30.28
N THR A 360 -10.04 -55.55 30.24
CA THR A 360 -9.74 -54.31 30.97
C THR A 360 -9.74 -54.52 32.48
N GLN A 361 -10.68 -55.31 33.01
CA GLN A 361 -10.70 -55.64 34.44
C GLN A 361 -9.46 -56.44 34.84
N GLU A 362 -9.03 -57.42 34.03
CA GLU A 362 -7.80 -58.17 34.27
C GLU A 362 -6.56 -57.26 34.25
N PHE A 363 -6.48 -56.31 33.33
CA PHE A 363 -5.40 -55.31 33.32
C PHE A 363 -5.41 -54.45 34.58
N ASP A 364 -6.57 -53.99 35.03
CA ASP A 364 -6.69 -53.21 36.28
C ASP A 364 -6.24 -54.04 37.50
N TYR A 365 -6.60 -55.33 37.55
CA TYR A 365 -6.12 -56.24 38.59
C TYR A 365 -4.60 -56.42 38.56
N PHE A 366 -4.01 -56.64 37.38
CA PHE A 366 -2.56 -56.76 37.26
C PHE A 366 -1.86 -55.47 37.67
N GLN A 367 -2.38 -54.31 37.26
CA GLN A 367 -1.83 -53.01 37.66
C GLN A 367 -1.90 -52.82 39.18
N TYR A 368 -3.03 -53.14 39.80
CA TYR A 368 -3.18 -53.11 41.26
C TYR A 368 -2.15 -53.98 41.98
N TYR A 369 -1.92 -55.22 41.50
CA TYR A 369 -0.92 -56.10 42.09
C TYR A 369 0.51 -55.58 41.91
N ILE A 370 0.84 -55.05 40.74
CA ILE A 370 2.14 -54.43 40.47
C ILE A 370 2.37 -53.25 41.42
N ASP A 371 1.38 -52.38 41.58
CA ASP A 371 1.47 -51.20 42.45
C ASP A 371 1.61 -51.60 43.92
N ARG A 372 0.86 -52.61 44.37
CA ARG A 372 0.99 -53.16 45.72
C ARG A 372 2.40 -53.71 45.98
N ILE A 373 2.95 -54.50 45.05
CA ILE A 373 4.30 -55.04 45.18
C ILE A 373 5.34 -53.90 45.21
N ASN A 374 5.18 -52.87 44.37
CA ASN A 374 6.07 -51.71 44.37
C ASN A 374 6.03 -50.93 45.69
N ILE A 375 4.86 -50.81 46.32
CA ILE A 375 4.72 -50.22 47.66
C ILE A 375 5.45 -51.08 48.69
N GLU A 376 5.26 -52.40 48.65
CA GLU A 376 5.94 -53.34 49.57
C GLU A 376 7.47 -53.28 49.41
N ILE A 377 7.98 -53.28 48.18
CA ILE A 377 9.42 -53.10 47.89
C ILE A 377 9.94 -51.76 48.41
N SER A 378 9.18 -50.67 48.20
CA SER A 378 9.60 -49.34 48.64
C SER A 378 9.67 -49.25 50.16
N ARG A 379 8.71 -49.86 50.86
CA ARG A 379 8.72 -49.97 52.32
C ARG A 379 9.93 -50.76 52.80
N GLU A 380 10.27 -51.86 52.15
CA GLU A 380 11.41 -52.69 52.57
C GLU A 380 12.75 -52.00 52.32
N LYS A 381 12.90 -51.30 51.19
CA LYS A 381 14.08 -50.45 50.92
C LYS A 381 14.24 -49.33 51.96
N PHE A 382 13.13 -48.71 52.38
CA PHE A 382 13.15 -47.71 53.45
C PHE A 382 13.59 -48.33 54.79
N ASN A 383 13.04 -49.50 55.14
CA ASN A 383 13.42 -50.22 56.35
C ASN A 383 14.91 -50.58 56.34
N GLU A 384 15.43 -51.09 55.23
CA GLU A 384 16.85 -51.42 55.04
C GLU A 384 17.72 -50.17 55.26
N SER A 385 17.37 -49.06 54.60
CA SER A 385 18.10 -47.80 54.73
C SER A 385 18.10 -47.28 56.18
N HIS A 386 16.96 -47.31 56.85
CA HIS A 386 16.81 -46.87 58.23
C HIS A 386 17.56 -47.77 59.23
N LEU A 387 17.54 -49.09 59.04
CA LEU A 387 18.32 -50.03 59.87
C LEU A 387 19.82 -49.82 59.66
N ARG A 388 20.24 -49.62 58.41
CA ARG A 388 21.63 -49.30 58.07
C ARG A 388 22.08 -48.01 58.75
N GLU A 389 21.27 -46.95 58.70
CA GLU A 389 21.57 -45.68 59.36
C GLU A 389 21.67 -45.85 60.88
N LYS A 390 20.71 -46.56 61.50
CA LYS A 390 20.78 -46.89 62.94
C LYS A 390 22.03 -47.68 63.31
N PHE A 391 22.41 -48.67 62.51
CA PHE A 391 23.62 -49.46 62.74
C PHE A 391 24.87 -48.58 62.70
N PHE A 392 25.03 -47.74 61.68
CA PHE A 392 26.17 -46.84 61.58
C PHE A 392 26.19 -45.78 62.69
N ARG A 393 25.02 -45.32 63.14
CA ARG A 393 24.92 -44.41 64.28
C ARG A 393 25.42 -45.07 65.56
N ILE A 394 24.98 -46.29 65.86
CA ILE A 394 25.43 -47.06 67.04
C ILE A 394 26.95 -47.26 67.00
N LEU A 395 27.48 -47.63 65.83
CA LEU A 395 28.91 -47.88 65.63
C LEU A 395 29.75 -46.61 65.82
N ASN A 396 29.32 -45.49 65.24
CA ASN A 396 30.10 -44.24 65.26
C ASN A 396 29.92 -43.41 66.53
N GLU A 397 28.78 -43.53 67.23
CA GLU A 397 28.54 -42.82 68.49
C GLU A 397 28.89 -43.76 69.66
N SER A 398 27.96 -44.64 70.03
CA SER A 398 28.04 -45.39 71.29
C SER A 398 29.24 -46.34 71.39
N PHE A 399 29.55 -47.08 70.33
CA PHE A 399 30.67 -48.01 70.33
C PHE A 399 32.02 -47.29 70.25
N HIS A 400 32.11 -46.29 69.35
CA HIS A 400 33.30 -45.46 69.23
C HIS A 400 33.63 -44.77 70.55
N ASP A 401 32.66 -44.12 71.19
CA ASP A 401 32.91 -43.39 72.43
C ASP A 401 33.30 -44.31 73.59
N SER A 402 32.67 -45.48 73.68
CA SER A 402 32.91 -46.42 74.79
C SER A 402 34.21 -47.20 74.68
N ILE A 403 34.66 -47.54 73.47
CA ILE A 403 35.79 -48.47 73.28
C ILE A 403 36.95 -47.85 72.50
N ALA A 404 36.65 -47.14 71.40
CA ALA A 404 37.66 -46.67 70.45
C ALA A 404 38.08 -45.20 70.65
N SER A 405 37.39 -44.46 71.53
CA SER A 405 37.65 -43.05 71.75
C SER A 405 39.08 -42.85 72.23
N PRO A 406 39.81 -41.87 71.67
CA PRO A 406 41.18 -41.57 72.11
C PRO A 406 41.27 -41.28 73.61
N ALA A 407 40.21 -40.75 74.22
CA ALA A 407 40.16 -40.48 75.66
C ALA A 407 40.11 -41.79 76.47
N THR A 408 39.25 -42.73 76.09
CA THR A 408 39.07 -44.01 76.76
C THR A 408 40.29 -44.92 76.58
N LEU A 409 40.87 -44.94 75.37
CA LEU A 409 42.12 -45.67 75.12
C LEU A 409 43.30 -45.11 75.92
N LYS A 410 43.42 -43.78 76.03
CA LYS A 410 44.44 -43.16 76.89
C LYS A 410 44.24 -43.54 78.36
N LEU A 411 43.01 -43.48 78.84
CA LEU A 411 42.68 -43.86 80.21
C LEU A 411 43.07 -45.32 80.49
N LYS A 412 42.74 -46.24 79.56
CA LYS A 412 43.17 -47.64 79.64
C LYS A 412 44.68 -47.79 79.76
N ILE A 413 45.44 -47.16 78.86
CA ILE A 413 46.90 -47.21 78.88
C ILE A 413 47.45 -46.65 80.20
N CYS A 414 46.91 -45.56 80.71
CA CYS A 414 47.37 -44.97 81.97
C CYS A 414 47.12 -45.89 83.17
N ILE A 415 45.95 -46.53 83.26
CA ILE A 415 45.62 -47.43 84.36
C ILE A 415 46.44 -48.71 84.29
N GLU A 416 46.61 -49.29 83.10
CA GLU A 416 47.47 -50.46 82.91
C GLU A 416 48.92 -50.13 83.30
N PHE A 417 49.44 -48.96 82.91
CA PHE A 417 50.78 -48.53 83.30
C PHE A 417 50.97 -48.46 84.82
N VAL A 418 50.04 -47.81 85.54
CA VAL A 418 50.11 -47.69 87.00
C VAL A 418 49.97 -49.06 87.68
N TYR A 419 49.08 -49.92 87.16
CA TYR A 419 48.91 -51.27 87.67
C TYR A 419 50.18 -52.10 87.51
N GLU A 420 50.81 -52.05 86.33
CA GLU A 420 52.06 -52.77 86.05
C GLU A 420 53.22 -52.31 86.93
N GLU A 421 53.29 -51.02 87.27
CA GLU A 421 54.35 -50.48 88.12
C GLU A 421 54.22 -50.98 89.58
N ILE A 422 52.98 -51.11 90.08
CA ILE A 422 52.73 -51.50 91.48
C ILE A 422 52.73 -53.03 91.64
N PHE A 423 52.06 -53.77 90.77
CA PHE A 423 51.88 -55.23 90.89
C PHE A 423 52.81 -56.05 90.00
N GLY A 424 53.54 -55.42 89.08
CA GLY A 424 54.30 -56.10 88.04
C GLY A 424 53.47 -56.39 86.79
N LYS A 425 54.14 -56.81 85.72
CA LYS A 425 53.51 -57.05 84.41
C LYS A 425 52.47 -58.16 84.48
N CYS A 426 51.27 -57.88 83.97
CA CYS A 426 50.25 -58.90 83.75
C CYS A 426 50.38 -59.42 82.31
N GLU A 427 50.87 -60.66 82.15
CA GLU A 427 51.20 -61.27 80.84
C GLU A 427 50.03 -61.28 79.84
N GLU A 428 48.78 -61.27 80.31
CA GLU A 428 47.58 -61.37 79.46
C GLU A 428 46.86 -60.04 79.21
N GLY A 429 47.26 -58.94 79.88
CA GLY A 429 46.56 -57.66 79.83
C GLY A 429 45.13 -57.70 80.40
N HIS A 430 44.59 -56.57 80.86
CA HIS A 430 43.25 -56.57 81.44
C HIS A 430 42.18 -56.38 80.36
N GLN A 431 41.20 -57.30 80.32
CA GLN A 431 40.10 -57.27 79.35
C GLN A 431 39.12 -56.11 79.61
N SER A 432 38.84 -55.82 80.88
CA SER A 432 37.99 -54.73 81.34
C SER A 432 38.81 -53.68 82.10
N LEU A 433 38.46 -52.40 81.93
CA LEU A 433 39.09 -51.29 82.66
C LEU A 433 38.73 -51.29 84.16
N HIS A 434 37.55 -51.82 84.49
CA HIS A 434 36.97 -51.70 85.82
C HIS A 434 37.79 -52.41 86.90
N ASP A 435 38.29 -53.60 86.59
CA ASP A 435 38.99 -54.45 87.56
C ASP A 435 40.33 -53.85 88.02
N PRO A 436 41.26 -53.42 87.13
CA PRO A 436 42.50 -52.78 87.57
C PRO A 436 42.24 -51.46 88.29
N MET A 437 41.24 -50.68 87.87
CA MET A 437 40.88 -49.46 88.59
C MET A 437 40.47 -49.75 90.03
N LYS A 438 39.63 -50.78 90.24
CA LYS A 438 39.13 -51.08 91.58
C LYS A 438 40.22 -51.60 92.50
N VAL A 439 41.13 -52.42 91.99
CA VAL A 439 42.29 -52.92 92.75
C VAL A 439 43.22 -51.77 93.13
N LEU A 440 43.51 -50.86 92.19
CA LEU A 440 44.32 -49.67 92.46
C LEU A 440 43.66 -48.77 93.52
N GLU A 441 42.34 -48.57 93.45
CA GLU A 441 41.59 -47.76 94.41
C GLU A 441 41.67 -48.35 95.83
N VAL A 442 41.39 -49.64 95.99
CA VAL A 442 41.45 -50.32 97.30
C VAL A 442 42.86 -50.25 97.90
N MET A 443 43.88 -50.36 97.06
CA MET A 443 45.26 -50.30 97.52
C MET A 443 45.69 -48.88 97.89
N TYR A 444 45.25 -47.88 97.13
CA TYR A 444 45.44 -46.48 97.49
C TYR A 444 44.79 -46.16 98.84
N GLU A 445 43.58 -46.67 99.08
CA GLU A 445 42.89 -46.55 100.37
C GLU A 445 43.67 -47.21 101.51
N ASP A 446 44.17 -48.45 101.35
CA ASP A 446 44.97 -49.14 102.37
C ASP A 446 46.29 -48.41 102.66
N TYR A 447 46.98 -47.91 101.64
CA TYR A 447 48.20 -47.12 101.83
C TYR A 447 47.94 -45.82 102.59
N ASN A 448 46.86 -45.09 102.29
CA ASN A 448 46.51 -43.89 103.03
C ASN A 448 46.22 -44.20 104.50
N LEU A 449 45.50 -45.29 104.77
CA LEU A 449 45.16 -45.72 106.13
C LEU A 449 46.43 -46.07 106.93
N ARG A 450 47.43 -46.69 106.29
CA ARG A 450 48.75 -46.94 106.89
C ARG A 450 49.53 -45.66 107.13
N LEU A 451 49.49 -44.70 106.20
CA LEU A 451 50.17 -43.40 106.38
C LEU A 451 49.57 -42.60 107.53
N ASP A 452 48.26 -42.64 107.71
CA ASP A 452 47.56 -41.96 108.81
C ASP A 452 47.94 -42.51 110.20
N SER A 453 48.46 -43.74 110.28
CA SER A 453 48.93 -44.35 111.54
C SER A 453 50.32 -43.88 111.99
N LEU A 454 51.06 -43.18 111.14
CA LEU A 454 52.44 -42.74 111.40
C LEU A 454 52.48 -41.29 111.90
N ASP A 455 53.53 -40.90 112.64
CA ASP A 455 53.70 -39.52 113.12
C ASP A 455 53.83 -38.55 111.93
N PHE A 456 52.95 -37.55 111.90
CA PHE A 456 52.82 -36.55 110.84
C PHE A 456 54.14 -35.86 110.49
N LYS A 457 55.05 -35.67 111.47
CA LYS A 457 56.36 -35.04 111.20
C LYS A 457 57.26 -35.91 110.33
N ILE A 458 57.28 -37.22 110.57
CA ILE A 458 58.11 -38.17 109.82
C ILE A 458 57.54 -38.34 108.41
N VAL A 459 56.21 -38.45 108.30
CA VAL A 459 55.53 -38.58 107.01
C VAL A 459 55.74 -37.33 106.15
N ASN A 460 55.65 -36.12 106.72
CA ASN A 460 55.92 -34.89 105.95
C ASN A 460 57.37 -34.77 105.52
N GLN A 461 58.32 -35.21 106.34
CA GLN A 461 59.73 -35.20 105.96
C GLN A 461 60.00 -36.19 104.82
N ALA A 462 59.52 -37.44 104.94
CA ALA A 462 59.63 -38.44 103.88
C ALA A 462 58.92 -37.97 102.59
N ARG A 463 57.74 -37.36 102.70
CA ARG A 463 57.00 -36.79 101.57
C ARG A 463 57.81 -35.72 100.85
N ASN A 464 58.42 -34.79 101.59
CA ASN A 464 59.26 -33.75 101.01
C ASN A 464 60.52 -34.33 100.35
N ASP A 465 61.14 -35.34 100.95
CA ASP A 465 62.31 -36.02 100.39
C ASP A 465 61.96 -36.80 99.11
N PHE A 466 60.83 -37.51 99.09
CA PHE A 466 60.31 -38.16 97.90
C PHE A 466 59.96 -37.15 96.81
N PHE A 467 59.29 -36.04 97.13
CA PHE A 467 59.05 -34.99 96.15
C PHE A 467 60.33 -34.38 95.60
N ALA A 468 61.36 -34.20 96.43
CA ALA A 468 62.66 -33.71 95.97
C ALA A 468 63.36 -34.74 95.06
N GLN A 469 63.23 -36.03 95.33
CA GLN A 469 63.72 -37.10 94.46
C GLN A 469 62.92 -37.18 93.15
N ASP A 470 61.59 -37.15 93.20
CA ASP A 470 60.73 -37.15 92.02
C ASP A 470 60.97 -35.95 91.14
N LEU A 471 61.17 -34.75 91.71
CA LEU A 471 61.54 -33.56 90.94
C LEU A 471 62.89 -33.75 90.24
N LYS A 472 63.87 -34.40 90.89
CA LYS A 472 65.15 -34.75 90.25
C LYS A 472 64.96 -35.77 89.13
N VAL A 473 64.16 -36.82 89.35
CA VAL A 473 63.87 -37.85 88.35
C VAL A 473 63.13 -37.23 87.16
N MET A 474 62.11 -36.40 87.39
CA MET A 474 61.41 -35.64 86.34
C MET A 474 62.37 -34.73 85.57
N HIS A 475 63.27 -34.02 86.26
CA HIS A 475 64.24 -33.16 85.59
C HIS A 475 65.19 -33.97 84.70
N ASN A 476 65.66 -35.12 85.20
CA ASN A 476 66.48 -36.05 84.43
C ASN A 476 65.70 -36.64 83.24
N ALA A 477 64.44 -37.02 83.42
CA ALA A 477 63.57 -37.51 82.36
C ALA A 477 63.32 -36.44 81.28
N TYR A 478 63.12 -35.18 81.68
CA TYR A 478 62.97 -34.06 80.74
C TYR A 478 64.26 -33.78 79.97
N LYS A 479 65.42 -33.88 80.64
CA LYS A 479 66.73 -33.78 79.99
C LYS A 479 66.95 -34.92 79.01
N ALA A 480 66.65 -36.16 79.39
CA ALA A 480 66.70 -37.33 78.52
C ALA A 480 65.72 -37.20 77.34
N GLN A 481 64.50 -36.72 77.55
CA GLN A 481 63.53 -36.47 76.47
C GLN A 481 64.06 -35.43 75.48
N ARG A 482 64.69 -34.36 75.96
CA ARG A 482 65.35 -33.36 75.09
C ARG A 482 66.49 -33.97 74.30
N GLU A 483 67.33 -34.79 74.93
CA GLU A 483 68.43 -35.49 74.24
C GLU A 483 67.90 -36.49 73.20
N LEU A 484 66.86 -37.26 73.52
CA LEU A 484 66.23 -38.22 72.61
C LEU A 484 65.53 -37.50 71.45
N LYS A 485 64.92 -36.34 71.70
CA LYS A 485 64.35 -35.47 70.66
C LYS A 485 65.45 -34.91 69.75
N ALA A 486 66.57 -34.44 70.32
CA ALA A 486 67.73 -33.99 69.55
C ALA A 486 68.32 -35.13 68.71
N PHE A 487 68.42 -36.34 69.26
CA PHE A 487 68.80 -37.55 68.52
C PHE A 487 67.83 -37.83 67.38
N ARG A 488 66.53 -37.84 67.62
CA ARG A 488 65.51 -38.03 66.57
C ARG A 488 65.59 -36.94 65.51
N GLU A 489 65.78 -35.68 65.89
CA GLU A 489 65.95 -34.58 64.94
C GLU A 489 67.22 -34.76 64.12
N MET A 490 68.34 -35.19 64.71
CA MET A 490 69.55 -35.56 63.98
C MET A 490 69.31 -36.76 63.06
N THR A 491 68.67 -37.84 63.52
CA THR A 491 68.37 -39.02 62.70
C THR A 491 67.43 -38.65 61.55
N CYS A 492 66.42 -37.81 61.81
CA CYS A 492 65.53 -37.29 60.78
C CYS A 492 66.27 -36.37 59.81
N ALA A 493 67.19 -35.50 60.28
CA ALA A 493 67.98 -34.63 59.42
C ALA A 493 68.97 -35.43 58.56
N MET A 494 69.61 -36.45 59.14
CA MET A 494 70.51 -37.38 58.47
C MET A 494 69.75 -38.20 57.42
N ASN A 495 68.61 -38.81 57.79
CA ASN A 495 67.72 -39.50 56.85
C ASN A 495 67.19 -38.54 55.77
N LYS A 496 66.92 -37.27 56.10
CA LYS A 496 66.49 -36.24 55.15
C LYS A 496 67.63 -35.80 54.22
N ALA A 497 68.89 -35.85 54.65
CA ALA A 497 70.06 -35.57 53.81
C ALA A 497 70.31 -36.66 52.76
N PHE A 498 69.90 -37.91 53.05
CA PHE A 498 69.93 -39.01 52.06
C PHE A 498 68.77 -38.98 51.07
N LEU A 499 67.74 -38.15 51.30
CA LEU A 499 66.65 -37.94 50.36
C LEU A 499 67.03 -36.84 49.36
N LYS A 500 66.62 -36.99 48.09
CA LYS A 500 66.86 -35.99 47.05
C LYS A 500 66.24 -34.64 47.46
N PRO A 501 66.86 -33.47 47.15
CA PRO A 501 66.33 -32.16 47.53
C PRO A 501 64.89 -31.98 47.05
N ALA A 502 63.97 -31.67 47.95
CA ALA A 502 62.56 -31.54 47.61
C ALA A 502 62.35 -30.36 46.65
N ALA A 503 61.83 -30.64 45.44
CA ALA A 503 61.48 -29.61 44.48
C ALA A 503 60.34 -28.74 45.03
N PHE A 504 60.65 -27.51 45.41
CA PHE A 504 59.69 -26.59 45.99
C PHE A 504 58.65 -26.16 44.94
N ARG A 505 57.40 -26.64 45.08
CA ARG A 505 56.24 -26.13 44.32
C ARG A 505 55.42 -25.20 45.20
N ARG A 506 55.28 -23.93 44.78
CA ARG A 506 54.37 -22.97 45.43
C ARG A 506 52.92 -23.44 45.29
N PRO A 507 52.14 -23.55 46.37
CA PRO A 507 50.71 -23.86 46.28
C PRO A 507 49.94 -22.66 45.71
N VAL A 508 49.09 -22.90 44.71
CA VAL A 508 48.25 -21.89 44.05
C VAL A 508 46.92 -21.79 44.79
N LEU A 509 46.64 -20.62 45.38
CA LEU A 509 45.36 -20.32 46.02
C LEU A 509 44.27 -20.11 44.96
N LYS A 510 43.20 -20.91 45.00
CA LYS A 510 42.02 -20.73 44.13
C LYS A 510 41.23 -19.49 44.56
N LYS A 511 40.96 -18.59 43.61
CA LYS A 511 40.22 -17.33 43.80
C LYS A 511 38.76 -17.61 44.19
N ILE A 512 38.35 -17.04 45.32
CA ILE A 512 36.97 -16.96 45.82
C ILE A 512 36.18 -16.06 44.85
N LYS A 513 35.04 -16.55 44.32
CA LYS A 513 34.12 -15.72 43.54
C LYS A 513 33.14 -15.03 44.49
N ASP A 514 33.12 -13.71 44.41
CA ASP A 514 32.35 -12.79 45.22
C ASP A 514 30.84 -12.95 45.03
N LYS A 515 30.13 -13.23 46.13
CA LYS A 515 28.68 -13.07 46.25
C LYS A 515 28.39 -11.57 46.28
N LYS A 516 27.60 -11.06 45.33
CA LYS A 516 27.08 -9.68 45.38
C LYS A 516 25.97 -9.57 46.44
N PRO A 517 25.96 -8.52 47.28
CA PRO A 517 24.93 -8.29 48.28
C PRO A 517 23.74 -7.52 47.69
N VAL A 518 22.54 -7.87 48.17
CA VAL A 518 21.30 -7.13 47.96
C VAL A 518 21.30 -5.92 48.89
N SER A 519 21.13 -4.72 48.34
CA SER A 519 20.71 -3.55 49.13
C SER A 519 19.96 -2.53 48.27
N GLN A 520 19.05 -1.83 48.94
CA GLN A 520 17.88 -1.14 48.41
C GLN A 520 18.16 0.33 48.03
N THR A 521 17.43 0.80 47.02
CA THR A 521 16.89 2.15 46.77
C THR A 521 17.60 3.39 47.35
N PHE A 522 18.02 4.30 46.46
CA PHE A 522 17.79 5.75 46.61
C PHE A 522 17.60 6.41 45.23
N LYS A 523 16.62 7.33 45.16
CA LYS A 523 16.30 8.16 44.00
C LYS A 523 17.25 9.35 43.91
N THR A 524 17.80 9.63 42.74
CA THR A 524 18.11 11.00 42.27
C THR A 524 18.34 11.00 40.75
N GLY A 525 17.72 11.95 40.06
CA GLY A 525 18.37 12.69 38.99
C GLY A 525 18.33 12.10 37.59
N GLU A 526 17.45 12.66 36.78
CA GLU A 526 17.42 12.68 35.32
C GLU A 526 18.82 12.71 34.67
N HIS A 527 19.11 11.68 33.88
CA HIS A 527 19.73 11.87 32.56
C HIS A 527 19.10 10.87 31.59
N SER A 528 18.42 11.42 30.60
CA SER A 528 17.77 10.73 29.50
C SER A 528 18.80 9.96 28.65
N GLU A 529 18.95 8.66 28.91
CA GLU A 529 19.49 7.73 27.92
C GLU A 529 18.35 7.20 27.06
N LYS A 530 18.32 7.62 25.80
CA LYS A 530 17.40 7.10 24.78
C LYS A 530 17.54 5.57 24.72
N PRO A 531 16.45 4.79 24.80
CA PRO A 531 16.55 3.35 24.62
C PRO A 531 16.95 3.06 23.16
N LYS A 532 18.02 2.28 22.99
CA LYS A 532 18.44 1.76 21.68
C LYS A 532 17.26 1.02 21.05
N GLN A 533 16.76 1.54 19.93
CA GLN A 533 15.72 0.89 19.13
C GLN A 533 16.20 -0.51 18.74
N LYS A 534 15.45 -1.53 19.14
CA LYS A 534 15.67 -2.91 18.69
C LYS A 534 15.35 -2.94 17.19
N LYS A 535 16.34 -3.24 16.35
CA LYS A 535 16.11 -3.48 14.93
C LYS A 535 15.39 -4.81 14.79
N TYR A 536 14.11 -4.78 14.45
CA TYR A 536 13.36 -5.97 14.04
C TYR A 536 13.77 -6.33 12.61
N THR A 537 14.24 -7.56 12.40
CA THR A 537 14.40 -8.14 11.06
C THR A 537 13.07 -8.81 10.71
N LEU A 538 12.27 -8.16 9.87
CA LEU A 538 11.01 -8.70 9.35
C LEU A 538 11.28 -9.78 8.30
N SER A 539 10.59 -10.91 8.39
CA SER A 539 10.56 -11.92 7.31
C SER A 539 9.77 -11.39 6.10
N GLN A 540 10.03 -11.93 4.91
CA GLN A 540 9.38 -11.46 3.67
C GLN A 540 7.85 -11.66 3.71
N GLU A 541 7.39 -12.77 4.28
CA GLU A 541 5.96 -13.06 4.49
C GLU A 541 5.30 -12.09 5.49
N GLU A 542 6.04 -11.67 6.51
CA GLU A 542 5.56 -10.71 7.51
C GLU A 542 5.47 -9.30 6.93
N ARG A 543 6.40 -8.93 6.04
CA ARG A 543 6.36 -7.64 5.33
C ARG A 543 5.16 -7.58 4.38
N GLU A 544 4.92 -8.65 3.62
CA GLU A 544 3.76 -8.73 2.73
C GLU A 544 2.46 -8.71 3.54
N GLY A 545 2.39 -9.48 4.64
CA GLY A 545 1.24 -9.52 5.53
C GLY A 545 0.94 -8.16 6.19
N LEU A 546 1.96 -7.41 6.60
CA LEU A 546 1.79 -6.07 7.17
C LEU A 546 1.31 -5.06 6.12
N ILE A 547 1.85 -5.09 4.90
CA ILE A 547 1.44 -4.17 3.82
C ILE A 547 0.01 -4.44 3.36
N LEU A 548 -0.40 -5.71 3.30
CA LEU A 548 -1.71 -6.12 2.77
C LEU A 548 -2.84 -5.98 3.80
N PHE A 549 -2.55 -6.20 5.09
CA PHE A 549 -3.59 -6.36 6.10
C PHE A 549 -3.53 -5.36 7.25
N THR A 550 -2.57 -4.44 7.28
CA THR A 550 -2.49 -3.36 8.27
C THR A 550 -2.14 -2.02 7.60
N ASP A 551 -2.38 -0.90 8.26
CA ASP A 551 -2.01 0.45 7.76
C ASP A 551 -0.49 0.73 7.85
N TRP A 552 0.33 -0.32 7.96
CA TRP A 552 1.77 -0.19 8.10
C TRP A 552 2.41 0.26 6.78
N CYS A 553 3.24 1.31 6.85
CA CYS A 553 4.02 1.82 5.74
C CYS A 553 5.52 1.71 6.04
N GLU A 554 6.32 1.51 5.00
CA GLU A 554 7.79 1.40 5.12
C GLU A 554 8.39 2.70 5.70
N GLY A 555 8.80 2.65 6.97
CA GLY A 555 9.34 3.79 7.71
C GLY A 555 8.73 3.99 9.10
N VAL A 556 7.62 3.31 9.41
CA VAL A 556 6.98 3.33 10.74
C VAL A 556 7.41 2.08 11.55
N ASP A 557 7.52 2.22 12.87
CA ASP A 557 7.88 1.12 13.77
C ASP A 557 6.91 -0.07 13.60
N PRO A 558 7.38 -1.27 13.21
CA PRO A 558 6.51 -2.41 12.89
C PRO A 558 5.96 -3.14 14.12
N ALA A 559 6.46 -2.87 15.33
CA ALA A 559 6.09 -3.60 16.54
C ALA A 559 4.57 -3.60 16.90
N PRO A 560 3.84 -2.47 16.85
CA PRO A 560 2.39 -2.46 17.14
C PRO A 560 1.58 -3.20 16.07
N TYR A 561 1.96 -3.07 14.80
CA TYR A 561 1.25 -3.70 13.67
C TYR A 561 1.52 -5.20 13.57
N LEU A 562 2.72 -5.66 13.95
CA LEU A 562 3.02 -7.10 14.08
C LEU A 562 2.15 -7.75 15.15
N HIS A 563 1.89 -7.05 16.26
CA HIS A 563 1.01 -7.58 17.29
C HIS A 563 -0.41 -7.77 16.75
N GLU A 564 -0.95 -6.76 16.06
CA GLU A 564 -2.28 -6.83 15.42
C GLU A 564 -2.35 -7.92 14.35
N TYR A 565 -1.31 -8.05 13.53
CA TYR A 565 -1.19 -9.09 12.52
C TYR A 565 -1.25 -10.50 13.14
N TYR A 566 -0.45 -10.78 14.17
CA TYR A 566 -0.51 -12.10 14.83
C TYR A 566 -1.79 -12.37 15.61
N THR A 567 -2.46 -11.34 16.13
CA THR A 567 -3.69 -11.53 16.91
C THR A 567 -4.94 -11.68 16.05
N TYR A 568 -5.04 -10.97 14.93
CA TYR A 568 -6.27 -10.90 14.16
C TYR A 568 -6.18 -11.57 12.79
N THR A 569 -5.07 -11.41 12.07
CA THR A 569 -4.99 -11.83 10.66
C THR A 569 -4.42 -13.24 10.51
N LEU A 570 -3.31 -13.55 11.19
CA LEU A 570 -2.66 -14.87 11.12
C LEU A 570 -3.60 -16.03 11.53
N PRO A 571 -4.41 -15.90 12.60
CA PRO A 571 -5.35 -16.96 12.99
C PRO A 571 -6.46 -17.16 11.97
N ALA A 572 -6.94 -16.10 11.29
CA ALA A 572 -8.00 -16.19 10.30
C ALA A 572 -7.58 -17.03 9.07
N PHE A 573 -6.30 -16.96 8.68
CA PHE A 573 -5.74 -17.77 7.59
C PHE A 573 -5.33 -19.17 8.03
N GLN A 574 -5.02 -19.40 9.31
CA GLN A 574 -4.73 -20.73 9.85
C GLN A 574 -5.99 -21.53 10.24
N TRP A 575 -7.15 -20.88 10.38
CA TRP A 575 -8.41 -21.51 10.81
C TRP A 575 -9.19 -22.26 9.72
N VAL A 576 -8.53 -22.68 8.64
CA VAL A 576 -9.13 -23.52 7.59
C VAL A 576 -8.26 -24.76 7.33
N SER A 577 -8.26 -25.71 8.27
CA SER A 577 -7.99 -27.14 8.00
C SER A 577 -8.27 -28.01 9.23
N ARG A 578 -9.52 -28.08 9.69
CA ARG A 578 -9.98 -29.21 10.54
C ARG A 578 -11.45 -29.48 10.30
N LYS A 579 -11.76 -30.31 9.29
CA LYS A 579 -12.81 -31.35 9.26
C LYS A 579 -13.01 -31.86 7.82
N SER A 580 -12.15 -32.76 7.36
CA SER A 580 -12.45 -33.66 6.23
C SER A 580 -11.53 -34.88 6.21
N SER A 581 -11.30 -35.53 7.36
CA SER A 581 -10.63 -36.84 7.38
C SER A 581 -10.93 -37.64 8.65
N MET A 582 -12.18 -37.68 9.08
CA MET A 582 -12.66 -38.74 9.98
C MET A 582 -14.14 -39.00 9.75
N HIS A 583 -14.44 -39.65 8.62
CA HIS A 583 -15.57 -40.56 8.49
C HIS A 583 -15.33 -41.42 7.25
N LEU A 584 -14.68 -42.57 7.44
CA LEU A 584 -14.87 -43.78 6.65
C LEU A 584 -14.58 -44.95 7.59
N LYS A 585 -15.68 -45.54 8.07
CA LYS A 585 -15.75 -46.91 8.55
C LYS A 585 -16.30 -47.73 7.40
#